data_AF-A0A0P0UR39-F1
#
_entry.id   AF-A0A0P0UR39-F1
#
_cell.length_a   1.000
_cell.length_b   1.000
_cell.length_c   1.000
_cell.angle_alpha   90.00
_cell.angle_beta   90.00
_cell.angle_gamma   90.00
#
_symmetry.space_group_name_H-M   'P 1'
#
loop_
_entity.id
_entity.type
_entity.pdbx_description
1 polymer ?
#
loop_
_entity_poly.entity_id
_entity_poly.type
_entity_poly.pdbx_seq_one_letter_code
_entity_poly.pdbx_strand_id
1 'polypeptide(L)'
;MSYRIDSEWNAKNELKCLVIFKKLEQEGFPRGRQMPYCREMAQNTKLSAENISAKVGNFKSVAKINNKSNASINTVEIYNNYGHLSTNQIEEALKNA
;
A
#
# COMPACT_ATOMS: atom_id res chain seq x y z
N MET A 1 -3.39 15.44 -0.27
CA MET A 1 -2.26 14.67 -0.83
C MET A 1 -1.40 15.48 -1.79
N SER A 2 -0.08 15.52 -1.57
CA SER A 2 0.91 16.09 -2.51
C SER A 2 2.05 15.07 -2.71
N TYR A 3 2.49 14.86 -3.94
CA TYR A 3 3.54 13.92 -4.30
C TYR A 3 4.69 14.66 -4.98
N ARG A 4 5.91 14.12 -4.87
CA ARG A 4 7.05 14.68 -5.60
C ARG A 4 6.88 14.42 -7.09
N ILE A 5 7.11 15.44 -7.92
CA ILE A 5 6.87 15.41 -9.38
C ILE A 5 7.80 14.41 -10.08
N ASP A 6 9.00 14.23 -9.56
CA ASP A 6 10.03 13.31 -10.06
C ASP A 6 9.90 11.88 -9.48
N SER A 7 8.84 11.62 -8.71
CA SER A 7 8.60 10.33 -8.08
C SER A 7 7.44 9.60 -8.72
N GLU A 8 7.58 8.28 -8.82
CA GLU A 8 6.53 7.38 -9.26
C GLU A 8 5.44 7.17 -8.19
N TRP A 9 5.56 7.81 -7.02
CA TRP A 9 4.52 7.81 -6.00
C TRP A 9 3.37 8.74 -6.37
N ASN A 10 2.17 8.20 -6.35
CA ASN A 10 0.91 8.91 -6.54
C ASN A 10 -0.20 8.16 -5.78
N ALA A 11 -1.41 8.71 -5.76
CA ALA A 11 -2.54 8.09 -5.05
C ALA A 11 -2.85 6.67 -5.54
N LYS A 12 -2.72 6.42 -6.85
CA LYS A 12 -2.94 5.09 -7.46
C LYS A 12 -1.93 4.07 -6.95
N ASN A 13 -0.65 4.43 -6.86
CA ASN A 13 0.39 3.53 -6.35
C ASN A 13 0.33 3.36 -4.82
N GLU A 14 -0.10 4.37 -4.06
CA GLU A 14 -0.43 4.22 -2.63
C GLU A 14 -1.60 3.25 -2.43
N LEU A 15 -2.67 3.37 -3.24
CA LEU A 15 -3.82 2.46 -3.21
C LEU A 15 -3.43 1.02 -3.56
N LYS A 16 -2.58 0.81 -4.57
CA LYS A 16 -2.03 -0.53 -4.85
C LYS A 16 -1.27 -1.12 -3.67
N CYS A 17 -0.51 -0.30 -2.93
CA CYS A 17 0.14 -0.75 -1.68
C CYS A 17 -0.88 -1.10 -0.59
N LEU A 18 -1.99 -0.36 -0.49
CA LEU A 18 -3.08 -0.67 0.41
C LEU A 18 -3.76 -2.01 0.05
N VAL A 19 -3.92 -2.32 -1.25
CA VAL A 19 -4.40 -3.64 -1.72
C VAL A 19 -3.49 -4.77 -1.22
N ILE A 20 -2.16 -4.60 -1.33
CA ILE A 20 -1.21 -5.59 -0.79
C ILE A 20 -1.38 -5.73 0.73
N PHE A 21 -1.52 -4.62 1.46
CA PHE A 21 -1.81 -4.66 2.89
C PHE A 21 -3.07 -5.47 3.19
N LYS A 22 -4.16 -5.26 2.45
CA LYS A 22 -5.43 -5.99 2.64
C LYS A 22 -5.34 -7.46 2.29
N LYS A 23 -4.62 -7.84 1.24
CA LYS A 23 -4.33 -9.24 0.93
C LYS A 23 -3.57 -9.91 2.08
N LEU A 24 -2.57 -9.23 2.65
CA LEU A 24 -1.84 -9.73 3.81
C LEU A 24 -2.72 -9.81 5.06
N GLU A 25 -3.60 -8.83 5.29
CA GLU A 25 -4.55 -8.83 6.40
C GLU A 25 -5.50 -10.02 6.32
N GLN A 26 -6.06 -10.29 5.13
CA GLN A 26 -6.92 -11.45 4.86
C GLN A 26 -6.19 -12.79 5.09
N GLU A 27 -4.90 -12.85 4.79
CA GLU A 27 -4.06 -14.03 5.03
C GLU A 27 -3.57 -14.14 6.49
N GLY A 28 -3.81 -13.16 7.36
CA GLY A 28 -3.31 -13.15 8.74
C GLY A 28 -1.83 -12.78 8.88
N PHE A 29 -1.32 -11.92 7.99
CA PHE A 29 0.07 -11.43 7.94
C PHE A 29 1.16 -12.53 7.96
N PRO A 30 1.09 -13.55 7.08
CA PRO A 30 2.07 -14.63 7.03
C PRO A 30 3.49 -14.12 6.70
N ARG A 31 4.49 -14.74 7.34
CA ARG A 31 5.90 -14.45 7.07
C ARG A 31 6.25 -14.78 5.61
N GLY A 32 7.04 -13.91 4.98
CA GLY A 32 7.54 -14.11 3.62
C GLY A 32 6.57 -13.78 2.47
N ARG A 33 5.27 -13.52 2.74
CA ARG A 33 4.27 -13.26 1.69
C ARG A 33 4.22 -11.83 1.16
N GLN A 34 4.71 -10.86 1.94
CA GLN A 34 4.71 -9.44 1.53
C GLN A 34 5.59 -9.20 0.29
N MET A 35 6.81 -9.77 0.26
CA MET A 35 7.76 -9.49 -0.81
C MET A 35 7.32 -10.03 -2.18
N PRO A 36 6.75 -11.25 -2.31
CA PRO A 36 6.13 -11.70 -3.55
C PRO A 36 5.11 -10.71 -4.13
N TYR A 37 4.18 -10.21 -3.32
CA TYR A 37 3.20 -9.20 -3.76
C TYR A 37 3.86 -7.89 -4.20
N CYS A 38 4.91 -7.45 -3.49
CA CYS A 38 5.64 -6.25 -3.85
C CYS A 38 6.38 -6.40 -5.20
N ARG A 39 6.93 -7.59 -5.48
CA ARG A 39 7.59 -7.90 -6.76
C ARG A 39 6.61 -7.92 -7.93
N GLU A 40 5.42 -8.48 -7.73
CA GLU A 40 4.35 -8.47 -8.74
C GLU A 40 3.89 -7.03 -9.06
N MET A 41 3.72 -6.19 -8.04
CA MET A 41 3.40 -4.77 -8.25
C MET A 41 4.56 -4.01 -8.92
N ALA A 42 5.81 -4.32 -8.56
CA ALA A 42 6.99 -3.70 -9.16
C ALA A 42 7.07 -3.94 -10.68
N GLN A 43 6.61 -5.09 -11.18
CA GLN A 43 6.55 -5.36 -12.63
C GLN A 43 5.60 -4.41 -13.38
N ASN A 44 4.60 -3.86 -12.68
CA ASN A 44 3.54 -3.01 -13.23
C ASN A 44 3.71 -1.53 -12.86
N THR A 45 4.86 -1.17 -12.29
CA THR A 45 5.21 0.20 -11.88
C THR A 45 6.69 0.44 -12.15
N LYS A 46 7.16 1.67 -11.99
CA LYS A 46 8.60 1.98 -12.00
C LYS A 46 9.18 2.05 -10.57
N LEU A 47 8.45 1.51 -9.58
CA LEU A 47 8.87 1.45 -8.19
C LEU A 47 9.59 0.13 -7.91
N SER A 48 10.62 0.16 -7.07
CA SER A 48 11.26 -1.07 -6.60
C SER A 48 10.37 -1.84 -5.61
N ALA A 49 10.53 -3.15 -5.56
CA ALA A 49 9.80 -4.01 -4.62
C ALA A 49 10.10 -3.62 -3.16
N GLU A 50 11.32 -3.15 -2.87
CA GLU A 50 11.74 -2.67 -1.56
C GLU A 50 10.99 -1.39 -1.16
N ASN A 51 10.85 -0.44 -2.09
CA ASN A 51 10.11 0.80 -1.86
C ASN A 51 8.62 0.53 -1.63
N ILE A 52 8.04 -0.38 -2.43
CA ILE A 52 6.65 -0.85 -2.26
C ILE A 52 6.51 -1.54 -0.89
N SER A 53 7.44 -2.42 -0.52
CA SER A 53 7.43 -3.14 0.75
C SER A 53 7.52 -2.18 1.94
N ALA A 54 8.37 -1.15 1.87
CA ALA A 54 8.44 -0.11 2.89
C ALA A 54 7.09 0.62 3.02
N LYS A 55 6.44 0.93 1.90
CA LYS A 55 5.12 1.57 1.89
C LYS A 55 4.02 0.68 2.51
N VAL A 56 4.01 -0.62 2.21
CA VAL A 56 3.13 -1.59 2.86
C VAL A 56 3.38 -1.63 4.38
N GLY A 57 4.65 -1.55 4.80
CA GLY A 57 5.04 -1.41 6.20
C GLY A 57 4.45 -0.17 6.87
N ASN A 58 4.43 0.97 6.16
CA ASN A 58 3.78 2.18 6.66
C ASN A 58 2.28 1.98 6.89
N PHE A 59 1.56 1.30 5.98
CA PHE A 59 0.14 0.97 6.19
C PHE A 59 -0.06 0.08 7.42
N LYS A 60 0.78 -0.95 7.63
CA LYS A 60 0.74 -1.79 8.85
C LYS A 60 0.94 -0.96 10.12
N SER A 61 1.82 0.03 10.06
CA SER A 61 2.08 0.94 11.18
C SER A 61 0.89 1.85 11.47
N VAL A 62 0.26 2.44 10.43
CA VAL A 62 -0.96 3.24 10.56
C VAL A 62 -2.12 2.39 11.12
N ALA A 63 -2.22 1.13 10.68
CA ALA A 63 -3.17 0.14 11.18
C ALA A 63 -2.84 -0.42 12.58
N LYS A 64 -1.75 0.03 13.22
CA LYS A 64 -1.27 -0.45 14.53
C LYS A 64 -0.93 -1.95 14.60
N ILE A 65 -0.66 -2.57 13.46
CA ILE A 65 -0.21 -3.97 13.37
C ILE A 65 1.28 -4.09 13.75
N ASN A 66 2.08 -3.10 13.33
CA ASN A 66 3.50 -3.01 13.63
C ASN A 66 3.82 -1.74 14.44
N ASN A 67 5.07 -1.63 14.88
CA ASN A 67 5.59 -0.41 15.51
C ASN A 67 5.38 0.84 14.65
N LYS A 68 5.38 2.00 15.31
CA LYS A 68 5.31 3.30 14.64
C LYS A 68 6.44 3.45 13.61
N SER A 69 6.10 4.05 12.48
CA SER A 69 6.98 4.33 11.35
C SER A 69 6.78 5.78 10.90
N ASN A 70 7.63 6.25 10.00
CA ASN A 70 7.50 7.57 9.38
C ASN A 70 6.54 7.53 8.19
N ALA A 71 5.31 7.05 8.40
CA ALA A 71 4.27 7.05 7.39
C ALA A 71 4.00 8.48 6.91
N SER A 72 3.96 8.68 5.59
CA SER A 72 3.68 10.00 5.02
C SER A 72 2.21 10.39 5.27
N ILE A 73 1.94 11.70 5.24
CA ILE A 73 0.57 12.24 5.33
C ILE A 73 -0.33 11.58 4.26
N ASN A 74 0.16 11.39 3.04
CA ASN A 74 -0.59 10.72 1.99
C ASN A 74 -0.98 9.28 2.36
N THR A 75 -0.08 8.51 2.96
CA THR A 75 -0.37 7.15 3.41
C THR A 75 -1.45 7.14 4.50
N VAL A 76 -1.40 8.10 5.43
CA VAL A 76 -2.43 8.26 6.47
C VAL A 76 -3.78 8.64 5.86
N GLU A 77 -3.81 9.61 4.96
CA GLU A 77 -5.04 10.04 4.25
C GLU A 77 -5.65 8.87 3.44
N ILE A 78 -4.82 8.13 2.70
CA ILE A 78 -5.28 6.96 1.94
C ILE A 78 -5.85 5.88 2.87
N TYR A 79 -5.19 5.58 3.98
CA TYR A 79 -5.70 4.60 4.93
C TYR A 79 -7.01 5.05 5.58
N ASN A 80 -7.15 6.32 5.94
CA ASN A 80 -8.40 6.82 6.52
C ASN A 80 -9.56 6.73 5.52
N ASN A 81 -9.30 7.04 4.25
CA ASN A 81 -10.33 7.06 3.22
C ASN A 81 -10.71 5.65 2.71
N TYR A 82 -9.77 4.71 2.66
CA TYR A 82 -9.98 3.40 2.01
C TYR A 82 -9.68 2.19 2.90
N GLY A 83 -9.03 2.38 4.04
CA GLY A 83 -8.57 1.28 4.91
C GLY A 83 -9.70 0.49 5.58
N HIS A 84 -10.93 1.02 5.59
CA HIS A 84 -12.13 0.31 6.06
C HIS A 84 -12.78 -0.55 4.97
N LEU A 85 -12.36 -0.42 3.71
CA LEU A 85 -12.90 -1.17 2.58
C LEU A 85 -12.23 -2.54 2.45
N SER A 86 -12.94 -3.45 1.79
CA SER A 86 -12.41 -4.75 1.37
C SER A 86 -11.44 -4.62 0.19
N THR A 87 -10.61 -5.64 -0.03
CA THR A 87 -9.69 -5.72 -1.17
C THR A 87 -10.41 -5.44 -2.51
N ASN A 88 -11.58 -6.05 -2.73
CA ASN A 88 -12.34 -5.91 -3.97
C ASN A 88 -12.82 -4.46 -4.19
N GLN A 89 -13.32 -3.80 -3.14
CA GLN A 89 -13.78 -2.41 -3.24
C GLN A 89 -12.64 -1.45 -3.57
N ILE A 90 -11.45 -1.69 -3.03
CA ILE A 90 -10.26 -0.88 -3.32
C ILE A 90 -9.78 -1.14 -4.76
N GLU A 91 -9.82 -2.40 -5.21
CA GLU A 91 -9.48 -2.77 -6.59
C GLU A 91 -10.49 -2.18 -7.61
N GLU A 92 -11.77 -2.07 -7.25
CA GLU A 92 -12.78 -1.36 -8.06
C GLU A 92 -12.50 0.14 -8.13
N ALA A 93 -12.18 0.78 -7.00
CA ALA A 93 -11.80 2.18 -6.97
C ALA A 93 -10.57 2.45 -7.87
N LEU A 94 -9.63 1.52 -7.95
CA LEU A 94 -8.44 1.61 -8.81
C LEU A 94 -8.75 1.51 -10.31
N LYS A 95 -9.82 0.79 -10.70
CA LYS A 95 -10.22 0.67 -12.11
C LYS A 95 -10.89 1.95 -12.62
N ASN A 96 -11.54 2.69 -11.73
CA ASN A 96 -12.23 3.94 -12.03
C ASN A 96 -11.34 5.19 -11.86
N ALA A 97 -10.02 5.02 -11.64
CA ALA A 97 -9.04 6.06 -11.29
C ALA A 97 -7.85 6.19 -12.25
#